data_AF-A0A2V9SEA1-F1
#
_entry.id   AF-A0A2V9SEA1-F1
#
_cell.length_a   1.000
_cell.length_b   1.000
_cell.length_c   1.000
_cell.angle_alpha   90.00
_cell.angle_beta   90.00
_cell.angle_gamma   90.00
#
_symmetry.space_group_name_H-M   'P 1'
#
loop_
_entity.id
_entity.type
_entity.pdbx_description
1 polymer ?
#
loop_
_entity_poly.entity_id
_entity_poly.type
_entity_poly.pdbx_seq_one_letter_code
_entity_poly.pdbx_strand_id
1 'polypeptide(L)'
;MCSRSWGIFAGLVVLLFCFSVTTARGQQISQPQKLPAGMNPSPSSLPHRFWDRTNTLLFAGVGVFRGLDYASTRNMQARGREEILLPDDVVNNSAAFAGVEAGGTAASVGLSYLMHRTEHHKLERWVSIAHIGVTGFGAARNYALKTHRASAP
;
A
#
# COMPACT_ATOMS: atom_id res chain seq x y z
N MET A 1 1.68 13.83 -27.66
CA MET A 1 2.92 14.11 -26.91
C MET A 1 2.60 14.29 -25.42
N CYS A 2 2.30 13.20 -24.69
CA CYS A 2 2.04 13.24 -23.24
C CYS A 2 2.08 11.81 -22.65
N SER A 3 3.13 11.05 -22.95
CA SER A 3 3.28 9.64 -22.52
C SER A 3 4.62 9.37 -21.83
N ARG A 4 5.61 10.24 -22.02
CA ARG A 4 7.00 10.02 -21.57
C ARG A 4 7.32 10.43 -20.12
N SER A 5 6.45 11.17 -19.42
CA SER A 5 6.75 11.61 -18.04
C SER A 5 6.23 10.68 -16.94
N TRP A 6 5.33 9.74 -17.24
CA TRP A 6 4.67 8.92 -16.22
C TRP A 6 5.43 7.63 -15.85
N GLY A 7 6.21 7.04 -16.77
CA GLY A 7 7.08 5.90 -16.45
C GLY A 7 8.16 6.25 -15.42
N ILE A 8 8.53 7.53 -15.34
CA ILE A 8 9.52 8.04 -14.38
C ILE A 8 8.90 8.13 -12.97
N PHE A 9 7.60 8.43 -12.85
CA PHE A 9 6.93 8.55 -11.54
C PHE A 9 6.61 7.19 -10.90
N ALA A 10 6.15 6.21 -11.68
CA ALA A 10 5.95 4.84 -11.18
C ALA A 10 7.28 4.17 -10.79
N GLY A 11 8.34 4.42 -11.57
CA GLY A 11 9.70 3.98 -11.25
C GLY A 11 10.30 4.68 -10.02
N LEU A 12 10.05 5.98 -9.84
CA LEU A 12 10.57 6.77 -8.70
C LEU A 12 9.95 6.38 -7.35
N VAL A 13 8.68 5.96 -7.31
CA VAL A 13 8.04 5.52 -6.05
C VAL A 13 8.57 4.15 -5.59
N VAL A 14 8.94 3.27 -6.54
CA VAL A 14 9.62 2.00 -6.24
C VAL A 14 11.10 2.23 -5.89
N LEU A 15 11.78 3.17 -6.56
CA LEU A 15 13.19 3.49 -6.29
C LEU A 15 13.43 4.29 -4.99
N LEU A 16 12.46 5.08 -4.54
CA LEU A 16 12.55 5.80 -3.26
C LEU A 16 12.38 4.89 -2.02
N PHE A 17 11.91 3.64 -2.20
CA PHE A 17 11.87 2.65 -1.14
C PHE A 17 13.23 1.99 -0.87
N CYS A 18 14.17 2.04 -1.82
CA CYS A 18 15.49 1.42 -1.70
C CYS A 18 16.52 2.26 -0.94
N PHE A 19 16.27 3.55 -0.67
CA PHE A 19 17.29 4.45 -0.11
C PHE A 19 17.16 4.79 1.38
N SER A 20 16.20 4.21 2.10
CA SER A 20 16.03 4.46 3.55
C SER A 20 16.54 3.33 4.45
N VAL A 21 17.18 2.31 3.90
CA VAL A 21 17.70 1.16 4.70
C VAL A 21 18.91 1.54 5.56
N THR A 22 19.51 2.73 5.39
CA THR A 22 20.83 3.02 6.01
C THR A 22 20.85 4.03 7.15
N THR A 23 19.76 4.68 7.57
CA THR A 23 19.84 5.63 8.69
C THR A 23 18.62 5.60 9.62
N ALA A 24 18.59 4.64 10.54
CA ALA A 24 18.07 4.87 11.89
C ALA A 24 18.48 3.71 12.83
N ARG A 25 19.78 3.53 13.08
CA ARG A 25 20.21 2.79 14.28
C ARG A 25 19.96 3.67 15.50
N GLY A 26 18.69 3.82 15.88
CA GLY A 26 18.30 4.42 17.15
C GLY A 26 18.51 3.43 18.30
N GLN A 27 19.74 2.95 18.51
CA GLN A 27 20.09 2.32 19.78
C GLN A 27 20.20 3.43 20.82
N GLN A 28 19.10 3.76 21.47
CA GLN A 28 19.16 4.38 22.77
C GLN A 28 19.74 3.32 23.72
N ILE A 29 21.06 3.35 23.92
CA ILE A 29 21.71 2.62 24.99
C ILE A 29 21.07 3.14 26.28
N SER A 30 20.17 2.34 26.84
CA SER A 30 19.66 2.57 28.18
C SER A 30 20.86 2.37 29.10
N GLN A 31 21.39 3.47 29.62
CA GLN A 31 22.28 3.38 30.78
C GLN A 31 21.50 2.62 31.88
N PRO A 32 22.16 1.74 32.65
CA PRO A 32 21.51 1.14 33.79
C PRO A 32 21.27 2.24 34.84
N GLN A 33 20.12 2.92 34.76
CA GLN A 33 19.66 3.74 35.85
C GLN A 33 19.36 2.81 37.01
N LYS A 34 20.17 2.92 38.06
CA LYS A 34 19.89 2.37 39.38
C LYS A 34 18.53 2.91 39.81
N LEU A 35 17.48 2.10 39.71
CA LEU A 35 16.13 2.52 40.07
C LEU A 35 16.12 2.93 41.56
N PRO A 36 15.56 4.09 41.94
CA PRO A 36 15.25 4.37 43.33
C PRO A 36 14.25 3.32 43.83
N ALA A 37 14.54 2.74 45.00
CA ALA A 37 13.65 1.79 45.65
C ALA A 37 12.30 2.47 45.93
N GLY A 38 11.26 2.07 45.20
CA GLY A 38 9.91 2.63 45.31
C GLY A 38 9.18 2.85 43.98
N MET A 39 9.83 2.71 42.83
CA MET A 39 9.13 2.77 41.54
C MET A 39 8.49 1.41 41.25
N ASN A 40 7.16 1.34 41.29
CA ASN A 40 6.42 0.23 40.67
C ASN A 40 6.95 0.05 39.24
N PRO A 41 7.20 -1.19 38.77
CA PRO A 41 7.60 -1.39 37.39
C PRO A 41 6.55 -0.69 36.52
N SER A 42 7.00 0.33 35.78
CA SER A 42 6.16 0.95 34.75
C SER A 42 5.58 -0.21 33.93
N PRO A 43 4.26 -0.29 33.71
CA PRO A 43 3.67 -1.43 33.03
C PRO A 43 4.47 -1.62 31.76
N SER A 44 5.23 -2.72 31.71
CA SER A 44 6.01 -3.10 30.55
C SER A 44 5.08 -2.95 29.37
N SER A 45 5.35 -1.99 28.48
CA SER A 45 4.50 -1.74 27.32
C SER A 45 4.28 -3.09 26.67
N LEU A 46 3.02 -3.57 26.69
CA LEU A 46 2.71 -4.90 26.18
C LEU A 46 3.37 -5.06 24.80
N PRO A 47 4.05 -6.18 24.54
CA PRO A 47 4.69 -6.40 23.25
C PRO A 47 3.71 -6.08 22.11
N HIS A 48 4.14 -5.24 21.16
CA HIS A 48 3.32 -4.87 20.01
C HIS A 48 2.94 -6.15 19.23
N ARG A 49 1.64 -6.37 19.05
CA ARG A 49 1.13 -7.55 18.35
C ARG A 49 0.88 -7.18 16.89
N PHE A 50 1.34 -8.02 15.97
CA PHE A 50 1.09 -7.81 14.54
C PHE A 50 -0.39 -7.71 14.20
N TRP A 51 -1.21 -8.59 14.76
CA TRP A 51 -2.67 -8.57 14.62
C TRP A 51 -3.31 -7.71 15.70
N ASP A 52 -2.93 -6.43 15.76
CA ASP A 52 -3.65 -5.43 16.54
C ASP A 52 -4.87 -4.89 15.76
N ARG A 53 -5.73 -4.12 16.43
CA ARG A 53 -6.91 -3.51 15.79
C ARG A 53 -6.51 -2.58 14.64
N THR A 54 -5.38 -1.89 14.77
CA THR A 54 -4.92 -0.90 13.79
C THR A 54 -4.57 -1.58 12.47
N ASN A 55 -3.71 -2.59 12.50
CA ASN A 55 -3.31 -3.36 11.35
C ASN A 55 -4.49 -4.11 10.74
N THR A 56 -5.38 -4.66 11.57
CA THR A 56 -6.59 -5.31 11.06
C THR A 56 -7.42 -4.34 10.22
N LEU A 57 -7.64 -3.12 10.71
CA LEU A 57 -8.35 -2.07 9.96
C LEU A 57 -7.57 -1.61 8.72
N LEU A 58 -6.25 -1.46 8.82
CA LEU A 58 -5.40 -1.07 7.70
C LEU A 58 -5.42 -2.12 6.58
N PHE A 59 -5.33 -3.41 6.91
CA PHE A 59 -5.39 -4.50 5.92
C PHE A 59 -6.77 -4.65 5.30
N ALA A 60 -7.84 -4.46 6.10
CA ALA A 60 -9.19 -4.35 5.56
C ALA A 60 -9.30 -3.17 4.58
N GLY A 61 -8.74 -2.02 4.93
CA GLY A 61 -8.65 -0.85 4.06
C GLY A 61 -7.91 -1.16 2.75
N VAL A 62 -6.77 -1.83 2.80
CA VAL A 62 -6.04 -2.28 1.60
C VAL A 62 -6.95 -3.14 0.70
N GLY A 63 -7.64 -4.14 1.27
CA GLY A 63 -8.57 -4.98 0.51
C GLY A 63 -9.70 -4.19 -0.15
N VAL A 64 -10.31 -3.25 0.59
CA VAL A 64 -11.37 -2.37 0.05
C VAL A 64 -10.84 -1.53 -1.11
N PHE A 65 -9.69 -0.88 -0.94
CA PHE A 65 -9.15 0.03 -1.96
C PHE A 65 -8.63 -0.71 -3.20
N ARG A 66 -8.14 -1.94 -3.07
CA ARG A 66 -7.87 -2.84 -4.21
C ARG A 66 -9.17 -3.20 -4.95
N GLY A 67 -10.25 -3.49 -4.22
CA GLY A 67 -11.57 -3.66 -4.82
C GLY A 67 -12.08 -2.41 -5.55
N LEU A 68 -11.84 -1.22 -5.01
CA LEU A 68 -12.18 0.05 -5.67
C LEU A 68 -11.34 0.29 -6.93
N ASP A 69 -10.06 -0.04 -6.89
CA ASP A 69 -9.15 0.03 -8.04
C ASP A 69 -9.69 -0.85 -9.19
N TYR A 70 -9.97 -2.12 -8.89
CA TYR A 70 -10.64 -3.05 -9.81
C TYR A 70 -11.93 -2.48 -10.40
N ALA A 71 -12.86 -2.03 -9.55
CA ALA A 71 -14.15 -1.52 -9.98
C ALA A 71 -14.00 -0.26 -10.85
N SER A 72 -13.09 0.65 -10.49
CA SER A 72 -12.82 1.88 -11.23
C SER A 72 -12.28 1.58 -12.64
N THR A 73 -11.43 0.57 -12.75
CA THR A 73 -10.84 0.10 -14.01
C THR A 73 -11.88 -0.55 -14.90
N ARG A 74 -12.77 -1.38 -14.34
CA ARG A 74 -13.92 -1.94 -15.09
C ARG A 74 -14.89 -0.86 -15.56
N ASN A 75 -15.18 0.13 -14.72
CA ASN A 75 -16.00 1.28 -15.09
C ASN A 75 -15.33 2.11 -16.22
N MET A 76 -14.02 2.31 -16.16
CA MET A 76 -13.27 3.00 -17.20
C MET A 76 -13.33 2.23 -18.54
N GLN A 77 -13.19 0.90 -18.53
CA GLN A 77 -13.33 0.04 -19.71
C GLN A 77 -14.73 0.10 -20.32
N ALA A 78 -15.77 0.00 -19.48
CA ALA A 78 -17.16 0.14 -19.93
C ALA A 78 -17.43 1.50 -20.61
N ARG A 79 -16.59 2.51 -20.34
CA ARG A 79 -16.63 3.86 -20.93
C ARG A 79 -15.72 4.02 -22.15
N GLY A 80 -15.26 2.91 -22.74
CA GLY A 80 -14.51 2.88 -23.99
C GLY A 80 -13.06 3.34 -23.87
N ARG A 81 -12.41 3.10 -22.72
CA ARG A 81 -10.97 3.38 -22.53
C ARG A 81 -10.22 2.11 -22.09
N GLU A 82 -9.03 1.93 -22.63
CA GLU A 82 -8.14 0.82 -22.27
C GLU A 82 -7.33 1.12 -21.01
N GLU A 83 -6.96 0.06 -20.30
CA GLU A 83 -6.08 0.08 -19.13
C GLU A 83 -4.63 0.10 -19.64
N ILE A 84 -3.82 1.05 -19.18
CA ILE A 84 -2.47 1.34 -19.72
C ILE A 84 -1.37 0.58 -18.96
N LEU A 85 -1.66 0.03 -17.77
CA LEU A 85 -0.71 -0.51 -16.81
C LEU A 85 -0.64 -2.04 -16.80
N LEU A 86 -1.71 -2.73 -17.18
CA LEU A 86 -1.79 -4.18 -17.31
C LEU A 86 -2.07 -4.55 -18.76
N PRO A 87 -1.40 -5.58 -19.31
CA PRO A 87 -1.68 -6.05 -20.66
C PRO A 87 -3.15 -6.52 -20.78
N ASP A 88 -3.73 -6.29 -21.96
CA ASP A 88 -5.16 -6.48 -22.23
C ASP A 88 -5.67 -7.91 -21.93
N ASP A 89 -4.77 -8.90 -21.92
CA ASP A 89 -5.05 -10.31 -21.63
C ASP A 89 -5.36 -10.58 -20.14
N VAL A 90 -4.72 -9.85 -19.21
CA VAL A 90 -4.99 -9.92 -17.77
C VAL A 90 -6.26 -9.15 -17.43
N VAL A 91 -6.46 -8.00 -18.07
CA VAL A 91 -7.53 -7.06 -17.75
C VAL A 91 -8.90 -7.51 -18.30
N ASN A 92 -8.91 -8.18 -19.45
CA ASN A 92 -10.14 -8.74 -20.02
C ASN A 92 -10.55 -10.07 -19.37
N ASN A 93 -9.66 -10.72 -18.63
CA ASN A 93 -9.98 -11.87 -17.79
C ASN A 93 -10.26 -11.40 -16.34
N SER A 94 -11.55 -11.32 -16.00
CA SER A 94 -11.99 -10.83 -14.69
C SER A 94 -11.40 -11.62 -13.51
N ALA A 95 -11.13 -12.92 -13.68
CA ALA A 95 -10.52 -13.76 -12.65
C ALA A 95 -9.01 -13.50 -12.52
N ALA A 96 -8.30 -13.30 -13.63
CA ALA A 96 -6.87 -12.97 -13.61
C ALA A 96 -6.63 -11.61 -12.94
N PHE A 97 -7.43 -10.59 -13.28
CA PHE A 97 -7.32 -9.28 -12.65
C PHE A 97 -7.67 -9.33 -11.15
N ALA A 98 -8.74 -10.05 -10.76
CA ALA A 98 -9.03 -10.28 -9.35
C ALA A 98 -7.89 -10.99 -8.61
N GLY A 99 -7.18 -11.90 -9.29
CA GLY A 99 -5.97 -12.55 -8.77
C GLY A 99 -4.82 -11.57 -8.51
N VAL A 100 -4.59 -10.61 -9.42
CA VAL A 100 -3.59 -9.55 -9.23
C VAL A 100 -3.94 -8.67 -8.02
N GLU A 101 -5.21 -8.29 -7.88
CA GLU A 101 -5.69 -7.53 -6.74
C GLU A 101 -5.47 -8.27 -5.42
N ALA A 102 -5.85 -9.55 -5.37
CA ALA A 102 -5.62 -10.40 -4.21
C ALA A 102 -4.11 -10.54 -3.90
N GLY A 103 -3.28 -10.68 -4.93
CA GLY A 103 -1.82 -10.71 -4.82
C GLY A 103 -1.25 -9.42 -4.24
N GLY A 104 -1.75 -8.26 -4.69
CA GLY A 104 -1.39 -6.94 -4.16
C GLY A 104 -1.74 -6.80 -2.68
N THR A 105 -2.93 -7.25 -2.27
CA THR A 105 -3.32 -7.27 -0.85
C THR A 105 -2.39 -8.18 -0.03
N ALA A 106 -2.12 -9.39 -0.51
CA ALA A 106 -1.23 -10.34 0.17
C ALA A 106 0.20 -9.79 0.30
N ALA A 107 0.72 -9.16 -0.75
CA ALA A 107 2.04 -8.50 -0.73
C ALA A 107 2.09 -7.38 0.30
N SER A 108 1.04 -6.57 0.42
CA SER A 108 0.93 -5.51 1.42
C SER A 108 1.02 -6.06 2.84
N VAL A 109 0.23 -7.11 3.14
CA VAL A 109 0.22 -7.77 4.46
C VAL A 109 1.58 -8.41 4.75
N GLY A 110 2.16 -9.11 3.76
CA GLY A 110 3.46 -9.77 3.89
C GLY A 110 4.60 -8.79 4.14
N LEU A 111 4.63 -7.65 3.44
CA LEU A 111 5.63 -6.61 3.67
C LEU A 111 5.47 -5.97 5.05
N SER A 112 4.24 -5.66 5.47
CA SER A 112 3.98 -5.23 6.85
C SER A 112 4.45 -6.25 7.87
N TYR A 113 4.24 -7.56 7.62
CA TYR A 113 4.73 -8.63 8.50
C TYR A 113 6.26 -8.67 8.59
N LEU A 114 6.96 -8.48 7.47
CA LEU A 114 8.43 -8.39 7.48
C LEU A 114 8.92 -7.19 8.29
N MET A 115 8.29 -6.02 8.13
CA MET A 115 8.60 -4.82 8.93
C MET A 115 8.34 -5.06 10.42
N HIS A 116 7.27 -5.77 10.75
CA HIS A 116 6.97 -6.17 12.12
C HIS A 116 8.06 -7.07 12.72
N ARG A 117 8.48 -8.11 11.97
CA ARG A 117 9.50 -9.08 12.41
C ARG A 117 10.89 -8.47 12.56
N THR A 118 11.14 -7.36 11.86
CA THR A 118 12.39 -6.58 11.94
C THR A 118 12.29 -5.38 12.89
N GLU A 119 11.23 -5.31 13.71
CA GLU A 119 11.00 -4.27 14.73
C GLU A 119 10.77 -2.84 14.16
N HIS A 120 10.44 -2.73 12.87
CA HIS A 120 10.10 -1.47 12.21
C HIS A 120 8.59 -1.16 12.29
N HIS A 121 8.04 -1.07 13.50
CA HIS A 121 6.57 -0.94 13.72
C HIS A 121 5.92 0.30 13.09
N LYS A 122 6.69 1.37 12.84
CA LYS A 122 6.19 2.52 12.08
C LYS A 122 6.04 2.18 10.59
N LEU A 123 7.06 1.56 10.00
CA LEU A 123 7.04 1.17 8.58
C LEU A 123 5.96 0.13 8.31
N GLU A 124 5.77 -0.81 9.24
CA GLU A 124 4.69 -1.80 9.24
C GLU A 124 3.32 -1.17 8.91
N ARG A 125 2.99 -0.04 9.54
CA ARG A 125 1.74 0.69 9.31
C ARG A 125 1.78 1.54 8.05
N TRP A 126 2.90 2.20 7.78
CA TRP A 126 3.07 3.05 6.60
C TRP A 126 2.92 2.30 5.29
N VAL A 127 3.32 1.02 5.22
CA VAL A 127 3.09 0.17 4.04
C VAL A 127 1.62 0.18 3.63
N SER A 128 0.70 -0.05 4.57
CA SER A 128 -0.73 -0.08 4.26
C SER A 128 -1.30 1.30 3.95
N ILE A 129 -0.87 2.33 4.68
CA ILE A 129 -1.31 3.72 4.44
C ILE A 129 -0.89 4.17 3.03
N ALA A 130 0.35 3.92 2.63
CA ALA A 130 0.86 4.25 1.31
C ALA A 130 0.11 3.48 0.21
N HIS A 131 -0.13 2.17 0.41
CA HIS A 131 -0.89 1.35 -0.53
C HIS A 131 -2.30 1.92 -0.74
N ILE A 132 -3.03 2.20 0.34
CA ILE A 132 -4.37 2.81 0.29
C ILE A 132 -4.32 4.16 -0.45
N GLY A 133 -3.34 5.00 -0.15
CA GLY A 133 -3.20 6.32 -0.79
C GLY A 133 -3.02 6.21 -2.31
N VAL A 134 -2.12 5.33 -2.76
CA VAL A 134 -1.83 5.15 -4.19
C VAL A 134 -3.03 4.57 -4.93
N THR A 135 -3.63 3.50 -4.41
CA THR A 135 -4.79 2.84 -5.02
C THR A 135 -6.04 3.73 -5.00
N GLY A 136 -6.29 4.44 -3.90
CA GLY A 136 -7.39 5.40 -3.79
C GLY A 136 -7.26 6.57 -4.75
N PHE A 137 -6.04 7.12 -4.91
CA PHE A 137 -5.78 8.16 -5.90
C PHE A 137 -6.02 7.66 -7.33
N GLY A 138 -5.54 6.45 -7.65
CA GLY A 138 -5.77 5.79 -8.93
C GLY A 138 -7.26 5.65 -9.25
N ALA A 139 -8.03 5.09 -8.31
CA ALA A 139 -9.47 4.93 -8.45
C ALA A 139 -10.20 6.27 -8.64
N ALA A 140 -9.89 7.27 -7.81
CA ALA A 140 -10.49 8.61 -7.93
C ALA A 140 -10.20 9.25 -9.30
N ARG A 141 -8.95 9.13 -9.78
CA ARG A 141 -8.56 9.60 -11.11
C ARG A 141 -9.36 8.87 -12.20
N ASN A 142 -9.48 7.55 -12.12
CA ASN A 142 -10.21 6.74 -13.11
C ASN A 142 -11.68 7.17 -13.21
N TYR A 143 -12.33 7.46 -12.08
CA TYR A 143 -13.69 8.02 -12.09
C TYR A 143 -13.74 9.44 -12.65
N ALA A 144 -12.74 10.28 -12.37
CA ALA A 144 -12.68 11.66 -12.85
C ALA A 144 -12.41 11.79 -14.37
N LEU A 145 -11.94 10.73 -15.05
CA LEU A 145 -11.78 10.74 -16.50
C LEU A 145 -13.13 10.96 -17.19
N LYS A 146 -13.14 11.71 -18.29
CA LYS A 146 -14.33 11.87 -19.15
C LYS A 146 -14.60 10.60 -19.95
N THR A 147 -15.87 10.36 -20.28
CA THR A 147 -16.29 9.19 -21.07
C THR A 147 -15.77 9.37 -22.50
N HIS A 148 -15.17 8.32 -23.04
CA HIS A 148 -14.77 8.32 -24.45
C HIS A 148 -15.95 7.82 -25.27
N ARG A 149 -16.69 8.74 -25.89
CA ARG A 149 -17.63 8.37 -26.95
C ARG A 149 -16.79 8.22 -28.21
N ALA A 150 -16.60 7.00 -28.70
CA ALA A 150 -16.16 6.85 -30.08
C ALA A 150 -17.14 7.64 -30.95
N SER A 151 -16.64 8.56 -31.77
CA SER A 151 -17.45 9.21 -32.79
C SER A 151 -18.11 8.11 -33.62
N ALA A 152 -19.45 8.10 -33.68
CA ALA A 152 -20.17 7.17 -34.55
C ALA A 152 -19.64 7.32 -35.99
N PRO A 153 -19.51 6.21 -36.74
CA PRO A 153 -19.04 6.24 -38.12
C PRO A 153 -19.92 7.11 -39.02
#